data_AF-A0A7U9RJB7-F1
#
_entry.id   AF-A0A7U9RJB7-F1
#
_cell.length_a   1.000
_cell.length_b   1.000
_cell.length_c   1.000
_cell.angle_alpha   90.00
_cell.angle_beta   90.00
_cell.angle_gamma   90.00
#
_symmetry.space_group_name_H-M   'P 1'
#
loop_
_entity.id
_entity.type
_entity.pdbx_description
1 polymer ?
#
loop_
_entity_poly.entity_id
_entity_poly.type
_entity_poly.pdbx_seq_one_letter_code
_entity_poly.pdbx_strand_id
1 'polypeptide(L)'
;MAAVKFEGVDVLDFLGQVVELHTQHYKDDFNIDRELIQNLAACKNGENEQLLWMSRTCGTYCLWERDVYLQDSHENKVWRFYHEQTKDSILAYAIRLDGIQNGKATGCIWPLDYHAHVERVKLLSCAIEKVSVLFQDGTQAAFPHDSYMQQINMFKAEHGTSKCVAWLPESERELQTILRREHVKRDYHAKPGNIQEYMDSLKKDTLRGKLEKAKSAAASIPKAPSHKKEPER
;
A
#
# COMPACT_ATOMS: atom_id res chain seq x y z
N MET A 1 -11.32 13.25 -6.24
CA MET A 1 -10.44 13.62 -7.36
C MET A 1 -10.61 12.57 -8.46
N ALA A 2 -10.40 12.91 -9.73
CA ALA A 2 -10.33 11.87 -10.77
C ALA A 2 -9.19 10.89 -10.40
N ALA A 3 -9.35 9.60 -10.74
CA ALA A 3 -8.27 8.64 -10.51
C ALA A 3 -7.02 9.10 -11.28
N VAL A 4 -5.87 9.07 -10.62
CA VAL A 4 -4.58 9.49 -11.19
C VAL A 4 -3.62 8.31 -11.21
N LYS A 5 -2.68 8.35 -12.14
CA LYS A 5 -1.56 7.41 -12.25
C LYS A 5 -0.28 8.18 -12.47
N PHE A 6 0.77 7.75 -11.81
CA PHE A 6 2.13 8.22 -12.05
C PHE A 6 2.90 7.10 -12.75
N GLU A 7 3.51 7.38 -13.90
CA GLU A 7 4.18 6.40 -14.75
C GLU A 7 5.70 6.65 -14.77
N GLY A 8 6.48 5.57 -14.85
CA GLY A 8 7.94 5.65 -14.95
C GLY A 8 8.61 6.32 -13.75
N VAL A 9 8.03 6.16 -12.57
CA VAL A 9 8.48 6.85 -11.36
C VAL A 9 9.52 6.05 -10.62
N ASP A 10 10.43 6.73 -9.91
CA ASP A 10 11.23 6.13 -8.85
C ASP A 10 10.30 5.83 -7.67
N VAL A 11 9.93 4.56 -7.52
CA VAL A 11 8.90 4.12 -6.56
C VAL A 11 9.35 4.40 -5.13
N LEU A 12 10.62 4.12 -4.83
CA LEU A 12 11.15 4.27 -3.48
C LEU A 12 11.29 5.74 -3.08
N ASP A 13 11.68 6.60 -4.02
CA ASP A 13 11.71 8.05 -3.79
C ASP A 13 10.30 8.58 -3.50
N PHE A 14 9.31 8.22 -4.33
CA PHE A 14 7.92 8.63 -4.14
C PHE A 14 7.38 8.19 -2.77
N LEU A 15 7.51 6.90 -2.44
CA LEU A 15 7.01 6.37 -1.16
C LEU A 15 7.75 6.98 0.03
N GLY A 16 9.06 7.22 -0.09
CA GLY A 16 9.86 7.89 0.94
C GLY A 16 9.36 9.31 1.23
N GLN A 17 8.99 10.07 0.20
CA GLN A 17 8.37 11.38 0.39
C GLN A 17 7.00 11.30 1.09
N VAL A 18 6.20 10.26 0.80
CA VAL A 18 4.93 10.00 1.50
C VAL A 18 5.17 9.66 2.98
N VAL A 19 6.15 8.81 3.29
CA VAL A 19 6.53 8.47 4.67
C VAL A 19 6.93 9.71 5.45
N GLU A 20 7.77 10.58 4.87
CA GLU A 20 8.18 11.83 5.52
C GLU A 20 7.02 12.79 5.77
N LEU A 21 6.01 12.75 4.91
CA LEU A 21 4.83 13.59 5.03
C LEU A 21 3.82 13.10 6.06
N HIS A 22 3.53 11.80 6.06
CA HIS A 22 2.33 11.23 6.66
C HIS A 22 2.63 10.32 7.87
N THR A 23 3.74 9.59 7.86
CA THR A 23 4.10 8.65 8.93
C THR A 23 4.85 9.38 10.05
N GLN A 24 4.32 9.27 11.28
CA GLN A 24 4.87 9.96 12.46
C GLN A 24 5.70 9.03 13.33
N HIS A 25 5.29 7.77 13.43
CA HIS A 25 5.94 6.75 14.24
C HIS A 25 6.32 5.54 13.37
N TYR A 26 7.33 4.78 13.81
CA TYR A 26 7.79 3.56 13.14
C TYR A 26 8.14 3.77 11.66
N LYS A 27 8.77 4.91 11.33
CA LYS A 27 9.25 5.18 9.96
C LYS A 27 10.23 4.12 9.46
N ASP A 28 10.93 3.45 10.38
CA ASP A 28 11.87 2.37 10.06
C ASP A 28 11.19 1.14 9.44
N ASP A 29 9.86 0.98 9.58
CA ASP A 29 9.10 -0.07 8.88
C ASP A 29 9.27 0.06 7.35
N PHE A 30 9.45 1.29 6.85
CA PHE A 30 9.71 1.53 5.43
C PHE A 30 11.04 0.95 4.94
N ASN A 31 12.00 0.64 5.83
CA ASN A 31 13.22 -0.03 5.43
C ASN A 31 12.94 -1.47 4.98
N ILE A 32 11.99 -2.15 5.62
CA ILE A 32 11.54 -3.50 5.26
C ILE A 32 10.83 -3.45 3.91
N ASP A 33 9.92 -2.48 3.74
CA ASP A 33 9.22 -2.25 2.46
C ASP A 33 10.22 -1.97 1.32
N ARG A 34 11.25 -1.17 1.58
CA ARG A 34 12.30 -0.84 0.62
C ARG A 34 13.06 -2.09 0.18
N GLU A 35 13.49 -2.92 1.13
CA GLU A 35 14.21 -4.16 0.82
C GLU A 35 13.35 -5.09 -0.05
N LEU A 36 12.07 -5.25 0.32
CA LEU A 36 11.12 -6.02 -0.49
C LEU A 36 11.04 -5.45 -1.90
N ILE A 37 10.69 -4.18 -2.07
CA ILE A 37 10.52 -3.54 -3.39
C ILE A 37 11.79 -3.63 -4.24
N GLN A 38 12.99 -3.49 -3.64
CA GLN A 38 14.25 -3.62 -4.36
C GLN A 38 14.48 -5.04 -4.85
N ASN A 39 14.27 -6.04 -3.99
CA ASN A 39 14.42 -7.45 -4.35
C ASN A 39 13.44 -7.84 -5.48
N LEU A 40 12.19 -7.39 -5.35
CA LEU A 40 11.13 -7.60 -6.32
C LEU A 40 11.43 -6.94 -7.67
N ALA A 41 11.87 -5.68 -7.67
CA ALA A 41 12.27 -4.99 -8.89
C ALA A 41 13.50 -5.63 -9.57
N ALA A 42 14.36 -6.33 -8.82
CA ALA A 42 15.50 -7.05 -9.36
C ALA A 42 15.13 -8.44 -9.93
N CYS A 43 14.03 -9.03 -9.48
CA CYS A 43 13.53 -10.31 -9.99
C CYS A 43 12.97 -10.17 -11.41
N LYS A 44 13.62 -10.80 -12.40
CA LYS A 44 13.20 -10.79 -13.81
C LYS A 44 12.15 -11.86 -14.13
N ASN A 45 11.18 -12.09 -13.25
CA ASN A 45 10.23 -13.20 -13.42
C ASN A 45 9.09 -12.91 -14.41
N GLY A 46 9.10 -11.75 -15.08
CA GLY A 46 8.24 -11.46 -16.25
C GLY A 46 6.76 -11.21 -15.94
N GLU A 47 6.29 -11.58 -14.75
CA GLU A 47 5.02 -11.11 -14.21
C GLU A 47 5.29 -9.78 -13.49
N ASN A 48 4.72 -8.69 -14.00
CA ASN A 48 4.79 -7.39 -13.33
C ASN A 48 4.20 -7.55 -11.93
N GLU A 49 5.06 -7.54 -10.91
CA GLU A 49 4.65 -7.75 -9.54
C GLU A 49 3.83 -6.55 -9.08
N GLN A 50 2.62 -6.84 -8.61
CA GLN A 50 1.66 -5.86 -8.17
C GLN A 50 1.61 -5.87 -6.65
N LEU A 51 1.84 -4.70 -6.08
CA LEU A 51 1.90 -4.48 -4.65
C LEU A 51 0.81 -3.51 -4.24
N LEU A 52 0.29 -3.71 -3.05
CA LEU A 52 -0.46 -2.69 -2.34
C LEU A 52 0.41 -2.16 -1.21
N TRP A 53 0.55 -0.85 -1.14
CA TRP A 53 1.31 -0.18 -0.10
C TRP A 53 0.43 0.80 0.67
N MET A 54 0.58 0.84 1.98
CA MET A 54 -0.07 1.84 2.82
C MET A 54 0.92 2.55 3.74
N SER A 55 0.78 3.87 3.80
CA SER A 55 1.35 4.69 4.88
C SER A 55 0.28 4.93 5.92
N ARG A 56 0.62 4.68 7.17
CA ARG A 56 -0.19 4.98 8.35
C ARG A 56 0.53 6.04 9.20
N THR A 57 -0.17 6.62 10.16
CA THR A 57 0.46 7.44 11.19
C THR A 57 1.56 6.66 11.96
N CYS A 58 1.34 5.36 12.16
CA CYS A 58 2.22 4.45 12.91
C CYS A 58 2.69 3.30 12.02
N GLY A 59 3.70 3.55 11.19
CA GLY A 59 4.32 2.56 10.33
C GLY A 59 3.77 2.48 8.91
N THR A 60 4.29 1.50 8.16
CA THR A 60 3.97 1.24 6.76
C THR A 60 3.78 -0.25 6.52
N TYR A 61 3.11 -0.60 5.43
CA TYR A 61 3.01 -1.99 4.96
C TYR A 61 3.11 -2.04 3.45
N CYS A 62 3.98 -2.91 2.94
CA CYS A 62 4.00 -3.38 1.57
C CYS A 62 3.50 -4.83 1.47
N LEU A 63 2.42 -5.05 0.74
CA LEU A 63 1.75 -6.35 0.63
C LEU A 63 1.63 -6.78 -0.83
N TRP A 64 1.68 -8.08 -1.07
CA TRP A 64 1.37 -8.66 -2.37
C TRP A 64 -0.11 -8.47 -2.71
N GLU A 65 -0.43 -7.80 -3.82
CA GLU A 65 -1.83 -7.55 -4.18
C GLU A 65 -2.61 -8.86 -4.34
N ARG A 66 -1.98 -9.88 -4.93
CA ARG A 66 -2.57 -11.22 -5.08
C ARG A 66 -3.09 -11.75 -3.74
N ASP A 67 -2.26 -11.71 -2.71
CA ASP A 67 -2.55 -12.33 -1.43
C ASP A 67 -3.54 -11.48 -0.60
N VAL A 68 -3.66 -10.17 -0.88
CA VAL A 68 -4.75 -9.35 -0.34
C VAL A 68 -6.13 -9.84 -0.81
N TYR A 69 -6.24 -10.44 -2.01
CA TYR A 69 -7.47 -11.06 -2.50
C TYR A 69 -7.65 -12.53 -2.08
N LEU A 70 -6.75 -13.08 -1.26
CA LEU A 70 -6.95 -14.37 -0.62
C LEU A 70 -7.57 -14.18 0.76
N GLN A 71 -8.79 -14.66 0.94
CA GLN A 71 -9.51 -14.53 2.18
C GLN A 71 -8.73 -15.17 3.33
N ASP A 72 -8.63 -14.46 4.45
CA ASP A 72 -7.96 -14.89 5.68
C ASP A 72 -6.43 -15.09 5.58
N SER A 73 -5.80 -14.72 4.46
CA SER A 73 -4.35 -14.55 4.36
C SER A 73 -3.86 -13.48 5.34
N HIS A 74 -2.54 -13.44 5.59
CA HIS A 74 -1.94 -12.40 6.42
C HIS A 74 -2.17 -11.02 5.79
N GLU A 75 -1.93 -10.90 4.49
CA GLU A 75 -2.05 -9.69 3.70
C GLU A 75 -3.50 -9.18 3.69
N ASN A 76 -4.48 -10.06 3.50
CA ASN A 76 -5.90 -9.71 3.54
C ASN A 76 -6.30 -9.18 4.93
N LYS A 77 -5.86 -9.87 5.99
CA LYS A 77 -6.12 -9.44 7.37
C LYS A 77 -5.51 -8.09 7.67
N VAL A 78 -4.24 -7.88 7.33
CA VAL A 78 -3.54 -6.59 7.53
C VAL A 78 -4.22 -5.48 6.72
N TRP A 79 -4.52 -5.72 5.44
CA TRP A 79 -5.13 -4.72 4.58
C TRP A 79 -6.52 -4.28 5.05
N ARG A 80 -7.29 -5.17 5.68
CA ARG A 80 -8.62 -4.87 6.22
C ARG A 80 -8.61 -4.30 7.63
N PHE A 81 -7.65 -4.71 8.46
CA PHE A 81 -7.64 -4.43 9.90
C PHE A 81 -7.77 -2.93 10.20
N TYR A 82 -7.02 -2.08 9.51
CA TYR A 82 -7.00 -0.65 9.80
C TYR A 82 -8.22 0.12 9.28
N HIS A 83 -8.97 -0.46 8.34
CA HIS A 83 -10.28 0.06 7.97
C HIS A 83 -11.33 -0.29 9.02
N GLU A 84 -11.27 -1.50 9.59
CA GLU A 84 -12.32 -2.04 10.46
C GLU A 84 -12.14 -1.66 11.93
N GLN A 85 -10.90 -1.58 12.40
CA GLN A 85 -10.57 -1.55 13.82
C GLN A 85 -9.87 -0.27 14.28
N THR A 86 -9.41 0.58 13.36
CA THR A 86 -8.72 1.81 13.70
C THR A 86 -9.36 3.02 13.04
N LYS A 87 -8.97 4.21 13.52
CA LYS A 87 -9.32 5.50 12.89
C LYS A 87 -8.07 6.14 12.29
N ASP A 88 -7.13 5.30 11.87
CA ASP A 88 -5.86 5.77 11.33
C ASP A 88 -6.13 6.55 10.04
N SER A 89 -5.43 7.67 9.88
CA SER A 89 -5.29 8.28 8.56
C SER A 89 -4.42 7.35 7.73
N ILE A 90 -4.87 7.00 6.52
CA ILE A 90 -4.20 6.06 5.63
C ILE A 90 -4.07 6.65 4.25
N LEU A 91 -2.85 6.67 3.74
CA LEU A 91 -2.57 6.89 2.33
C LEU A 91 -2.23 5.53 1.72
N ALA A 92 -3.05 5.08 0.78
CA ALA A 92 -2.93 3.76 0.14
C ALA A 92 -2.61 3.91 -1.34
N TYR A 93 -1.80 2.99 -1.85
CA TYR A 93 -1.31 3.00 -3.23
C TYR A 93 -1.27 1.59 -3.79
N ALA A 94 -1.70 1.43 -5.04
CA ALA A 94 -1.31 0.28 -5.84
C ALA A 94 -0.02 0.61 -6.59
N ILE A 95 0.85 -0.39 -6.73
CA ILE A 95 2.17 -0.25 -7.34
C ILE A 95 2.36 -1.40 -8.32
N ARG A 96 2.78 -1.07 -9.54
CA ARG A 96 3.27 -2.03 -10.52
C ARG A 96 4.74 -1.74 -10.75
N LEU A 97 5.61 -2.71 -10.49
CA LEU A 97 7.03 -2.55 -10.76
C LEU A 97 7.34 -2.84 -12.23
N ASP A 98 8.17 -1.99 -12.83
CA ASP A 98 8.71 -2.15 -14.19
C ASP A 98 10.18 -2.64 -14.17
N GLY A 99 10.72 -2.86 -12.97
CA GLY A 99 12.08 -3.36 -12.72
C GLY A 99 13.09 -2.27 -12.36
N ILE A 100 14.38 -2.62 -12.38
CA ILE A 100 15.48 -1.69 -12.12
C ILE A 100 15.89 -0.93 -13.39
N GLN A 101 15.79 0.40 -13.36
CA GLN A 101 16.27 1.29 -14.41
C GLN A 101 17.22 2.33 -13.80
N ASN A 102 18.43 2.48 -14.36
CA ASN A 102 19.45 3.41 -13.85
C ASN A 102 19.73 3.26 -12.33
N GLY A 103 19.70 2.02 -11.82
CA GLY A 103 19.92 1.71 -10.41
C GLY A 103 18.72 2.02 -9.49
N LYS A 104 17.56 2.37 -10.04
CA LYS A 104 16.34 2.71 -9.28
C LYS A 104 15.23 1.71 -9.56
N ALA A 105 14.43 1.39 -8.55
CA ALA A 105 13.21 0.63 -8.72
C ALA A 105 12.15 1.52 -9.37
N THR A 106 11.89 1.29 -10.66
CA THR A 106 10.93 2.07 -11.44
C THR A 106 9.59 1.35 -11.54
N GLY A 107 8.50 2.12 -11.69
CA GLY A 107 7.18 1.54 -11.82
C GLY A 107 6.07 2.56 -12.07
N CYS A 108 4.84 2.08 -11.98
CA CYS A 108 3.63 2.86 -11.98
C CYS A 108 2.98 2.87 -10.59
N ILE A 109 2.42 4.00 -10.18
CA ILE A 109 1.75 4.18 -8.89
C ILE A 109 0.36 4.76 -9.10
N TRP A 110 -0.63 4.20 -8.39
CA TRP A 110 -1.99 4.72 -8.35
C TRP A 110 -2.41 4.94 -6.89
N PRO A 111 -2.71 6.19 -6.49
CA PRO A 111 -3.37 6.43 -5.22
C PRO A 111 -4.74 5.73 -5.18
N LEU A 112 -5.05 5.14 -4.03
CA LEU A 112 -6.29 4.44 -3.77
C LEU A 112 -7.14 5.20 -2.76
N ASP A 113 -8.46 5.18 -2.96
CA ASP A 113 -9.37 5.38 -1.84
C ASP A 113 -9.33 4.10 -1.00
N TYR A 114 -8.58 4.15 0.11
CA TYR A 114 -8.34 2.99 0.96
C TYR A 114 -9.64 2.35 1.45
N HIS A 115 -10.61 3.17 1.91
CA HIS A 115 -11.84 2.63 2.47
C HIS A 115 -12.72 1.99 1.39
N ALA A 116 -12.88 2.65 0.23
CA ALA A 116 -13.61 2.06 -0.88
C ALA A 116 -12.90 0.80 -1.41
N HIS A 117 -11.57 0.77 -1.39
CA HIS A 117 -10.80 -0.39 -1.85
C HIS A 117 -10.94 -1.58 -0.89
N VAL A 118 -10.93 -1.35 0.43
CA VAL A 118 -11.18 -2.43 1.42
C VAL A 118 -12.56 -3.04 1.24
N GLU A 119 -13.62 -2.22 1.08
CA GLU A 119 -14.97 -2.73 0.81
C GLU A 119 -15.01 -3.53 -0.49
N ARG A 120 -14.24 -3.11 -1.50
CA ARG A 120 -14.12 -3.84 -2.76
C ARG A 120 -13.42 -5.20 -2.59
N VAL A 121 -12.35 -5.26 -1.80
CA VAL A 121 -11.60 -6.50 -1.50
C VAL A 121 -12.49 -7.50 -0.75
N LYS A 122 -13.28 -7.06 0.24
CA LYS A 122 -14.22 -7.91 0.98
C LYS A 122 -15.22 -8.66 0.08
N LEU A 123 -15.65 -8.00 -1.00
CA LEU A 123 -16.62 -8.56 -1.95
C LEU A 123 -16.01 -9.52 -2.95
N LEU A 124 -14.70 -9.51 -3.13
CA LEU A 124 -14.01 -10.18 -4.23
C LEU A 124 -12.95 -11.20 -3.79
N SER A 125 -12.66 -11.33 -2.49
CA SER A 125 -11.64 -12.26 -2.02
C SER A 125 -12.04 -13.71 -2.25
N CYS A 126 -11.09 -14.55 -2.70
CA CYS A 126 -11.26 -15.98 -2.86
C CYS A 126 -10.84 -16.74 -1.60
N ALA A 127 -11.54 -17.82 -1.25
CA ALA A 127 -11.12 -18.70 -0.17
C ALA A 127 -9.81 -19.43 -0.53
N ILE A 128 -8.96 -19.65 0.49
CA ILE A 128 -7.74 -20.44 0.37
C ILE A 128 -8.11 -21.93 0.51
N GLU A 129 -7.78 -22.73 -0.49
CA GLU A 129 -8.00 -24.19 -0.47
C GLU A 129 -6.78 -24.90 0.13
N LYS A 130 -5.58 -24.52 -0.33
CA LYS A 130 -4.34 -25.24 -0.06
C LYS A 130 -3.18 -24.31 0.23
N VAL A 131 -2.17 -24.85 0.89
CA VAL A 131 -0.89 -24.20 1.16
C VAL A 131 0.20 -25.06 0.53
N SER A 132 0.91 -24.51 -0.46
CA SER A 132 2.10 -25.14 -1.03
C SER A 132 3.32 -24.69 -0.26
N VAL A 133 4.16 -25.63 0.17
CA VAL A 133 5.41 -25.37 0.88
C VAL A 133 6.56 -25.99 0.11
N LEU A 134 7.59 -25.18 -0.14
CA LEU A 134 8.91 -25.64 -0.55
C LEU A 134 9.81 -25.65 0.68
N PHE A 135 10.40 -26.80 1.01
CA PHE A 135 11.32 -26.98 2.13
C PHE A 135 12.77 -26.70 1.73
N GLN A 136 13.65 -26.57 2.72
CA GLN A 136 15.07 -26.29 2.49
C GLN A 136 15.80 -27.39 1.71
N ASP A 137 15.39 -28.64 1.92
CA ASP A 137 15.92 -29.81 1.20
C ASP A 137 15.44 -29.92 -0.25
N GLY A 138 14.55 -29.02 -0.69
CA GLY A 138 13.95 -29.01 -2.03
C GLY A 138 12.63 -29.79 -2.14
N THR A 139 12.18 -30.44 -1.06
CA THR A 139 10.89 -31.14 -1.03
C THR A 139 9.75 -30.13 -1.20
N GLN A 140 8.75 -30.48 -1.99
CA GLN A 140 7.53 -29.70 -2.15
C GLN A 140 6.32 -30.51 -1.65
N ALA A 141 5.50 -29.89 -0.81
CA ALA A 141 4.26 -30.49 -0.31
C ALA A 141 3.11 -29.49 -0.37
N ALA A 142 1.88 -30.00 -0.50
CA ALA A 142 0.67 -29.20 -0.45
C ALA A 142 -0.27 -29.70 0.64
N PHE A 143 -0.81 -28.79 1.43
CA PHE A 143 -1.67 -29.09 2.58
C PHE A 143 -3.03 -28.43 2.42
N PRO A 144 -4.16 -29.07 2.78
CA PRO A 144 -5.42 -28.38 2.94
C PRO A 144 -5.30 -27.24 3.97
N HIS A 145 -5.80 -26.06 3.65
CA HIS A 145 -5.63 -24.83 4.44
C HIS A 145 -5.98 -25.03 5.93
N ASP A 146 -7.14 -25.60 6.23
CA ASP A 146 -7.65 -25.78 7.60
C ASP A 146 -6.76 -26.67 8.48
N SER A 147 -5.97 -27.54 7.85
CA SER A 147 -5.12 -28.51 8.54
C SER A 147 -3.63 -28.17 8.46
N TYR A 148 -3.25 -27.10 7.76
CA TYR A 148 -1.87 -26.72 7.49
C TYR A 148 -1.04 -26.58 8.78
N MET A 149 -1.54 -25.82 9.76
CA MET A 149 -0.81 -25.56 11.01
C MET A 149 -0.58 -26.82 11.85
N GLN A 150 -1.45 -27.82 11.74
CA GLN A 150 -1.32 -29.09 12.44
C GLN A 150 -0.28 -29.99 11.77
N GLN A 151 -0.24 -29.99 10.44
CA GLN A 151 0.62 -30.90 9.66
C GLN A 151 2.04 -30.37 9.46
N ILE A 152 2.24 -29.04 9.36
CA ILE A 152 3.52 -28.46 8.95
C ILE A 152 4.68 -28.81 9.90
N ASN A 153 4.41 -28.96 11.19
CA ASN A 153 5.45 -29.29 12.17
C ASN A 153 6.03 -30.69 11.97
N MET A 154 5.21 -31.66 11.55
CA MET A 154 5.68 -33.01 11.23
C MET A 154 6.62 -32.98 10.02
N PHE A 155 6.23 -32.27 8.97
CA PHE A 155 7.07 -32.12 7.77
C PHE A 155 8.34 -31.32 8.04
N LYS A 156 8.29 -30.32 8.93
CA LYS A 156 9.50 -29.58 9.32
C LYS A 156 10.52 -30.44 10.05
N ALA A 157 10.08 -31.45 10.80
CA ALA A 157 10.97 -32.39 11.47
C ALA A 157 11.71 -33.31 10.46
N GLU A 158 11.08 -33.61 9.33
CA GLU A 158 11.62 -34.49 8.29
C GLU A 158 12.45 -33.72 7.24
N HIS A 159 11.96 -32.58 6.79
CA HIS A 159 12.47 -31.83 5.63
C HIS A 159 13.16 -30.50 5.99
N GLY A 160 13.25 -30.17 7.29
CA GLY A 160 13.78 -28.89 7.76
C GLY A 160 12.76 -27.75 7.64
N THR A 161 13.22 -26.51 7.79
CA THR A 161 12.30 -25.36 7.78
C THR A 161 11.76 -25.06 6.38
N SER A 162 10.69 -24.27 6.33
CA SER A 162 10.08 -23.84 5.07
C SER A 162 10.97 -22.78 4.40
N LYS A 163 11.29 -22.99 3.12
CA LYS A 163 11.98 -22.03 2.26
C LYS A 163 11.00 -21.06 1.60
N CYS A 164 9.86 -21.56 1.13
CA CYS A 164 8.80 -20.76 0.54
C CYS A 164 7.43 -21.33 0.92
N VAL A 165 6.45 -20.46 1.17
CA VAL A 165 5.07 -20.81 1.46
C VAL A 165 4.18 -20.01 0.51
N ALA A 166 3.30 -20.68 -0.22
CA ALA A 166 2.38 -20.08 -1.17
C ALA A 166 0.94 -20.51 -0.85
N TRP A 167 0.06 -19.53 -0.67
CA TRP A 167 -1.35 -19.73 -0.44
C TRP A 167 -2.08 -19.89 -1.78
N LEU A 168 -2.82 -20.98 -1.93
CA LEU A 168 -3.49 -21.36 -3.18
C LEU A 168 -5.01 -21.20 -3.02
N PRO A 169 -5.67 -20.39 -3.88
CA PRO A 169 -7.12 -20.25 -3.85
C PRO A 169 -7.82 -21.54 -4.31
N GLU A 170 -9.12 -21.67 -3.98
CA GLU A 170 -9.98 -22.70 -4.59
C GLU A 170 -10.03 -22.62 -6.12
N SER A 171 -9.85 -21.42 -6.68
CA SER A 171 -9.83 -21.19 -8.12
C SER A 171 -8.83 -20.10 -8.49
N GLU A 172 -7.65 -20.51 -8.97
CA GLU A 172 -6.65 -19.56 -9.49
C GLU A 172 -7.20 -18.78 -10.69
N ARG A 173 -8.05 -19.41 -11.52
CA ARG A 173 -8.71 -18.73 -12.64
C ARG A 173 -9.60 -17.57 -12.18
N GLU A 174 -10.35 -17.77 -11.09
CA GLU A 174 -11.21 -16.73 -10.54
C GLU A 174 -10.39 -15.58 -9.97
N LEU A 175 -9.38 -15.89 -9.16
CA LEU A 175 -8.45 -14.90 -8.60
C LEU A 175 -7.79 -14.06 -9.71
N GLN A 176 -7.27 -14.71 -10.75
CA GLN A 176 -6.67 -14.02 -11.90
C GLN A 176 -7.67 -13.15 -12.66
N THR A 177 -8.93 -13.58 -12.75
CA THR A 177 -10.00 -12.78 -13.37
C THR A 177 -10.31 -11.53 -12.55
N ILE A 178 -10.35 -11.65 -11.22
CA ILE A 178 -10.56 -10.53 -10.30
C ILE A 178 -9.42 -9.53 -10.42
N LEU A 179 -8.17 -9.98 -10.26
CA LEU A 179 -6.98 -9.13 -10.33
C LEU A 179 -6.92 -8.38 -11.66
N ARG A 180 -7.08 -9.09 -12.78
CA ARG A 180 -7.09 -8.47 -14.11
C ARG A 180 -8.17 -7.41 -14.25
N ARG A 181 -9.38 -7.64 -13.74
CA ARG A 181 -10.48 -6.66 -13.81
C ARG A 181 -10.19 -5.43 -12.96
N GLU A 182 -9.65 -5.61 -11.75
CA GLU A 182 -9.30 -4.49 -10.87
C GLU A 182 -8.13 -3.68 -11.46
N HIS A 183 -7.14 -4.33 -12.08
CA HIS A 183 -6.06 -3.66 -12.82
C HIS A 183 -6.58 -2.87 -14.01
N VAL A 184 -7.41 -3.47 -14.87
CA VAL A 184 -7.99 -2.80 -16.04
C VAL A 184 -8.85 -1.62 -15.62
N LYS A 185 -9.69 -1.79 -14.59
CA LYS A 185 -10.53 -0.70 -14.06
C LYS A 185 -9.67 0.47 -13.56
N ARG A 186 -8.61 0.16 -12.81
CA ARG A 186 -7.68 1.16 -12.28
C ARG A 186 -6.99 1.93 -13.40
N ASP A 187 -6.48 1.23 -14.41
CA ASP A 187 -5.81 1.85 -15.57
C ASP A 187 -6.79 2.65 -16.43
N TYR A 188 -7.98 2.13 -16.71
CA TYR A 188 -8.97 2.77 -17.59
C TYR A 188 -9.47 4.13 -17.06
N HIS A 189 -9.66 4.24 -15.75
CA HIS A 189 -10.13 5.48 -15.14
C HIS A 189 -9.01 6.46 -14.80
N ALA A 190 -7.75 6.02 -14.86
CA ALA A 190 -6.62 6.83 -14.46
C ALA A 190 -6.21 7.83 -15.55
N LYS A 191 -5.90 9.05 -15.12
CA LYS A 191 -5.21 10.04 -15.95
C LYS A 191 -3.76 10.19 -15.48
N PRO A 192 -2.81 10.47 -16.38
CA PRO A 192 -1.45 10.85 -15.99
C PRO A 192 -1.50 12.03 -15.00
N GLY A 193 -0.89 11.86 -13.84
CA GLY A 193 -0.82 12.86 -12.78
C GLY A 193 0.55 13.51 -12.69
N ASN A 194 0.61 14.69 -12.08
CA ASN A 194 1.87 15.34 -11.70
C ASN A 194 2.18 15.04 -10.22
N ILE A 195 3.35 14.43 -9.96
CA ILE A 195 3.75 14.03 -8.61
C ILE A 195 3.89 15.25 -7.69
N GLN A 196 4.48 16.34 -8.15
CA GLN A 196 4.69 17.53 -7.33
C GLN A 196 3.36 18.14 -6.90
N GLU A 197 2.41 18.28 -7.83
CA GLU A 197 1.06 18.78 -7.54
C GLU A 197 0.33 17.86 -6.56
N TYR A 198 0.47 16.55 -6.72
CA TYR A 198 -0.11 15.56 -5.81
C TYR A 198 0.49 15.68 -4.40
N MET A 199 1.82 15.72 -4.28
CA MET A 199 2.50 15.86 -2.98
C MET A 199 2.14 17.18 -2.28
N ASP A 200 2.02 18.27 -3.03
CA ASP A 200 1.61 19.56 -2.49
C ASP A 200 0.13 19.58 -2.07
N SER A 201 -0.72 18.80 -2.74
CA SER A 201 -2.11 18.60 -2.30
C SER A 201 -2.16 17.84 -0.97
N LEU A 202 -1.38 16.77 -0.82
CA LEU A 202 -1.30 16.02 0.43
C LEU A 202 -0.79 16.90 1.58
N LYS A 203 0.26 17.70 1.34
CA LYS A 203 0.77 18.68 2.32
C LYS A 203 -0.31 19.61 2.83
N LYS A 204 -1.15 20.15 1.94
CA LYS A 204 -2.25 21.06 2.30
C LYS A 204 -3.31 20.36 3.16
N ASP A 205 -3.55 19.08 2.91
CA ASP A 205 -4.57 18.31 3.62
C ASP A 205 -4.13 17.80 5.00
N THR A 206 -2.82 17.76 5.26
CA THR A 206 -2.28 17.48 6.59
C THR A 206 -2.73 18.52 7.62
N LEU A 207 -2.79 18.13 8.90
CA LEU A 207 -3.10 19.05 10.02
C LEU A 207 -2.16 20.27 10.03
N ARG A 208 -0.87 20.05 9.73
CA ARG A 208 0.13 21.11 9.64
C ARG A 208 -0.18 22.06 8.47
N GLY A 209 -0.51 21.53 7.30
CA GLY A 209 -0.91 22.35 6.14
C GLY A 209 -2.18 23.15 6.39
N LYS A 210 -3.18 22.55 7.03
CA LYS A 210 -4.42 23.23 7.43
C LYS A 210 -4.15 24.35 8.43
N LEU A 211 -3.25 24.13 9.40
CA LEU A 211 -2.86 25.14 10.38
C LEU A 211 -2.10 26.31 9.74
N GLU A 212 -1.16 26.05 8.83
CA GLU A 212 -0.43 27.12 8.10
C GLU A 212 -1.36 27.91 7.17
N LYS A 213 -2.34 27.25 6.54
CA LYS A 213 -3.39 27.92 5.77
C LYS A 213 -4.27 28.82 6.67
N ALA A 214 -4.62 28.35 7.86
CA ALA A 214 -5.37 29.14 8.84
C ALA A 214 -4.56 30.34 9.36
N LYS A 215 -3.26 30.16 9.64
CA LYS A 215 -2.36 31.25 10.06
C LYS A 215 -2.15 32.30 8.97
N SER A 216 -1.93 31.89 7.73
CA SER A 216 -1.77 32.81 6.60
C SER A 216 -3.07 33.56 6.29
N ALA A 217 -4.23 32.92 6.42
CA ALA A 217 -5.53 33.57 6.34
C ALA A 217 -5.75 34.58 7.49
N ALA A 218 -5.32 34.26 8.71
CA ALA A 218 -5.41 35.17 9.85
C ALA A 218 -4.45 36.38 9.72
N ALA A 219 -3.26 36.19 9.14
CA ALA A 219 -2.27 37.24 8.91
C ALA A 219 -2.66 38.22 7.78
N SER A 220 -3.59 37.82 6.90
CA SER A 220 -4.09 38.65 5.80
C SER A 220 -5.35 39.45 6.15
N ILE A 221 -5.85 39.37 7.39
CA ILE A 221 -6.94 40.22 7.89
C ILE A 221 -6.36 41.62 8.20
N PRO A 222 -6.86 42.71 7.57
CA PRO A 222 -6.39 44.06 7.87
C PRO A 222 -6.67 44.43 9.33
N LYS A 223 -5.69 45.01 10.03
CA LYS A 223 -5.91 45.59 11.37
C LYS A 223 -7.02 46.65 11.29
N ALA A 224 -8.00 46.52 12.18
CA ALA A 224 -9.08 47.50 12.34
C ALA A 224 -8.50 48.91 12.57
N PRO A 225 -9.14 49.98 12.05
CA PRO A 225 -8.62 51.32 12.19
C PRO A 225 -8.61 51.72 13.66
N SER A 226 -7.46 52.19 14.15
CA SER A 226 -7.32 52.72 15.50
C SER A 226 -8.21 53.94 15.66
N HIS A 227 -9.26 53.85 16.47
CA HIS A 227 -10.06 55.01 16.86
C HIS A 227 -9.15 56.07 17.51
N LYS A 228 -9.01 57.22 16.85
CA LYS A 228 -8.43 58.43 17.43
C LYS A 228 -9.32 58.85 18.61
N LYS A 229 -8.73 58.95 19.80
CA LYS A 229 -9.35 59.64 20.94
C LYS A 229 -9.47 61.13 20.58
N GLU A 230 -10.70 61.64 20.52
CA GLU A 230 -10.96 63.08 20.57
C GLU A 230 -10.67 63.61 21.99
N PRO A 231 -10.21 64.87 22.12
CA PRO A 231 -9.94 65.46 23.42
C PRO A 231 -11.25 65.99 24.04
N GLU A 232 -11.49 65.62 25.29
CA GLU A 232 -12.58 66.17 26.11
C GLU A 232 -12.39 67.67 26.31
N ARG A 233 -13.50 68.42 26.19
CA ARG A 233 -13.62 69.84 26.53
C ARG A 233 -14.33 70.00 27.86
#